data_AF-A0A561WE76-F1
#
_entry.id   AF-A0A561WE76-F1
#
_cell.length_a   1.000
_cell.length_b   1.000
_cell.length_c   1.000
_cell.angle_alpha   90.00
_cell.angle_beta   90.00
_cell.angle_gamma   90.00
#
_symmetry.space_group_name_H-M   'P 1'
#
loop_
_entity.id
_entity.type
_entity.pdbx_description
1 polymer ?
#
loop_
_entity_poly.entity_id
_entity_poly.type
_entity_poly.pdbx_seq_one_letter_code
_entity_poly.pdbx_strand_id
1 'polypeptide(L)' 'MTTRERTYARANNQRAAQFIEMWIVAQPHEIAAMVQVASASGRLVFASPPTPMGGDDTRHRRYLRLRTT' A
#
# COMPACT_ATOMS: atom_id res chain seq x y z
N MET A 1 9.04 29.31 -8.25
CA MET A 1 8.74 28.53 -7.03
C MET A 1 8.76 29.45 -5.81
N THR A 2 7.63 29.66 -5.15
CA THR A 2 7.46 30.56 -4.00
C THR A 2 7.67 29.85 -2.67
N THR A 3 7.86 30.60 -1.58
CA THR A 3 8.05 30.02 -0.23
C THR A 3 6.83 29.19 0.23
N ARG A 4 5.61 29.57 -0.18
CA ARG A 4 4.38 28.80 0.10
C ARG A 4 4.38 27.44 -0.58
N GLU A 5 4.81 27.38 -1.84
CA GLU A 5 4.90 26.13 -2.61
C GLU A 5 5.90 25.15 -1.99
N ARG A 6 7.04 25.65 -1.49
CA ARG A 6 8.03 24.82 -0.78
C ARG A 6 7.49 24.25 0.54
N THR A 7 6.76 25.03 1.32
CA THR A 7 6.15 24.54 2.57
C THR A 7 5.10 23.47 2.31
N TYR A 8 4.25 23.67 1.30
CA TYR A 8 3.23 22.68 0.93
C TYR A 8 3.84 21.38 0.43
N ALA A 9 4.84 21.47 -0.46
CA ALA A 9 5.58 20.30 -0.94
C ALA A 9 6.25 19.53 0.20
N ARG A 10 6.86 20.24 1.17
CA ARG A 10 7.50 19.63 2.34
C ARG A 10 6.50 18.92 3.24
N ALA A 11 5.36 19.55 3.55
CA ALA A 11 4.31 18.94 4.36
C ALA A 11 3.69 17.69 3.68
N ASN A 12 3.50 17.75 2.36
CA ASN A 12 3.04 16.62 1.57
C ASN A 12 4.04 15.46 1.58
N ASN A 13 5.33 15.75 1.39
CA ASN A 13 6.39 14.74 1.46
C ASN A 13 6.51 14.13 2.85
N GLN A 14 6.36 14.92 3.92
CA GLN A 14 6.36 14.42 5.29
C GLN A 14 5.17 13.48 5.56
N ARG A 15 3.98 13.79 5.03
CA ARG A 15 2.83 12.89 5.10
C ARG A 15 3.04 11.62 4.29
N ALA A 16 3.65 11.70 3.11
CA ALA A 16 3.97 10.53 2.30
C ALA A 16 4.98 9.60 3.00
N ALA A 17 5.97 10.16 3.70
CA ALA A 17 6.97 9.40 4.46
C ALA A 17 6.40 8.59 5.64
N GLN A 18 5.14 8.81 6.04
CA GLN A 18 4.47 8.04 7.08
C GLN A 18 3.87 6.73 6.58
N PHE A 19 3.91 6.49 5.26
CA PHE A 19 3.31 5.32 4.65
C PHE A 19 4.29 4.57 3.77
N ILE A 20 4.13 3.25 3.77
CA ILE A 20 4.74 2.36 2.79
C ILE A 20 3.63 1.99 1.80
N GLU A 21 3.84 2.33 0.54
CA GLU A 21 2.95 1.99 -0.56
C GLU A 21 3.61 0.91 -1.40
N MET A 22 2.91 -0.21 -1.62
CA MET A 22 3.48 -1.34 -2.35
C MET A 22 2.43 -2.09 -3.15
N TRP A 23 2.88 -2.70 -4.25
CA TRP A 23 2.15 -3.71 -4.98
C TRP A 23 2.67 -5.09 -4.58
N ILE A 24 1.75 -5.97 -4.19
CA ILE A 24 2.06 -7.37 -3.93
C ILE A 24 1.46 -8.25 -5.02
N VAL A 25 2.18 -9.29 -5.40
CA VAL A 25 1.71 -10.34 -6.31
C VAL A 25 2.03 -11.68 -5.68
N ALA A 26 0.99 -12.44 -5.32
CA ALA A 26 1.12 -13.72 -4.63
C ALA A 26 -0.16 -14.55 -4.83
N GLN A 27 -0.19 -15.77 -4.31
CA GLN A 27 -1.41 -16.57 -4.33
C GLN A 27 -2.52 -15.89 -3.52
N PRO A 28 -3.80 -16.08 -3.88
CA PRO A 28 -4.92 -15.41 -3.21
C PRO A 28 -4.93 -15.60 -1.68
N HIS A 29 -4.56 -16.80 -1.21
CA HIS A 29 -4.50 -17.13 0.21
C HIS A 29 -3.33 -16.46 0.93
N GLU A 30 -2.17 -16.31 0.26
CA GLU A 30 -1.01 -15.59 0.80
C GLU A 30 -1.34 -14.10 0.95
N ILE A 31 -1.99 -13.50 -0.05
CA ILE A 31 -2.46 -12.11 0.02
C ILE A 31 -3.45 -11.92 1.16
N ALA A 32 -4.40 -12.85 1.33
CA ALA A 32 -5.36 -12.79 2.43
C ALA A 32 -4.66 -12.81 3.79
N ALA A 33 -3.68 -13.70 3.98
CA ALA A 33 -2.90 -13.79 5.20
C ALA A 33 -2.10 -12.49 5.47
N MET A 34 -1.43 -11.93 4.46
CA MET A 34 -0.69 -10.67 4.61
C MET A 34 -1.61 -9.50 4.99
N VAL A 35 -2.76 -9.38 4.34
CA VAL A 35 -3.74 -8.33 4.65
C VAL A 35 -4.31 -8.50 6.06
N GLN A 36 -4.54 -9.74 6.51
CA GLN A 36 -4.98 -10.02 7.86
C GLN A 36 -3.94 -9.60 8.90
N VAL A 37 -2.67 -9.99 8.72
CA VAL A 37 -1.57 -9.61 9.63
C VAL A 37 -1.37 -8.08 9.65
N ALA A 38 -1.42 -7.42 8.50
CA ALA A 38 -1.31 -5.96 8.41
C ALA A 38 -2.49 -5.25 9.09
N SER A 39 -3.71 -5.80 8.99
CA SER A 39 -4.89 -5.27 9.68
C SER A 39 -4.78 -5.46 11.19
N ALA A 40 -4.42 -6.66 11.63
CA ALA A 40 -4.30 -7.01 13.05
C ALA A 40 -3.21 -6.18 13.76
N SER A 41 -2.14 -5.81 13.05
CA SER A 41 -1.11 -4.92 13.58
C SER A 41 -1.52 -3.43 13.58
N GLY A 42 -2.70 -3.07 13.08
CA GLY A 42 -3.15 -1.68 12.98
C GLY A 42 -2.39 -0.84 11.95
N ARG A 43 -1.54 -1.46 11.14
CA ARG A 43 -0.70 -0.78 10.14
C ARG A 43 -1.40 -0.64 8.80
N LEU A 44 -2.37 -1.49 8.49
CA LEU A 44 -3.09 -1.40 7.22
C LEU A 44 -3.96 -0.14 7.17
N VAL A 45 -3.69 0.71 6.19
CA VAL A 45 -4.46 1.93 5.91
C VAL A 45 -5.41 1.70 4.75
N PHE A 46 -4.93 1.01 3.71
CA PHE A 46 -5.71 0.74 2.52
C PHE A 46 -5.24 -0.56 1.87
N ALA A 47 -6.20 -1.32 1.33
CA ALA A 47 -5.95 -2.44 0.45
C ALA A 47 -6.92 -2.37 -0.73
N SER A 48 -6.41 -2.33 -1.96
CA SER A 48 -7.26 -2.35 -3.17
C SER A 48 -8.05 -3.67 -3.26
N PRO A 49 -9.08 -3.79 -4.11
CA PRO A 49 -9.59 -5.11 -4.49
C PRO A 49 -8.46 -5.98 -5.10
N PRO A 50 -8.50 -7.32 -4.93
CA PRO A 50 -7.57 -8.20 -5.62
C PRO A 50 -7.85 -8.20 -7.14
N THR A 51 -6.79 -8.20 -7.95
CA THR A 51 -6.88 -8.25 -9.41
C THR A 51 -6.10 -9.47 -9.92
N PRO A 52 -6.72 -10.40 -10.67
CA PRO A 52 -5.99 -11.52 -11.28
C PRO A 52 -4.88 -11.02 -12.22
N MET A 53 -3.75 -11.74 -12.29
CA MET A 53 -2.64 -11.41 -13.21
C MET A 53 -2.96 -11.74 -14.68
N GLY A 54 -3.99 -12.58 -14.92
CA GLY A 54 -4.45 -12.98 -16.25
C GLY A 54 -3.71 -14.21 -16.79
N GLY A 55 -4.24 -14.82 -17.85
CA GLY A 55 -3.71 -16.06 -18.42
C GLY A 55 -3.77 -17.23 -17.44
N ASP A 56 -2.73 -18.05 -17.43
CA ASP A 56 -2.58 -19.21 -16.53
C ASP A 56 -1.96 -18.84 -15.16
N ASP A 57 -1.71 -17.54 -14.92
CA ASP A 57 -1.17 -17.08 -13.64
C ASP A 57 -2.28 -17.05 -12.58
N THR A 58 -2.20 -18.01 -11.65
CA THR A 58 -3.13 -18.15 -10.52
C THR A 58 -2.94 -17.09 -9.44
N ARG A 59 -1.88 -16.26 -9.54
CA ARG A 59 -1.60 -15.19 -8.59
C ARG A 59 -2.51 -14.00 -8.83
N HIS A 60 -2.75 -13.29 -7.74
CA HIS A 60 -3.46 -12.02 -7.75
C HIS A 60 -2.46 -10.90 -7.46
N ARG A 61 -2.79 -9.69 -7.92
CA ARG A 61 -2.10 -8.45 -7.58
C ARG A 61 -2.98 -7.59 -6.69
N ARG A 62 -2.38 -6.95 -5.70
CA ARG A 62 -3.07 -6.03 -4.79
C ARG A 62 -2.17 -4.86 -4.40
N TYR A 63 -2.71 -3.65 -4.36
CA TYR A 63 -2.02 -2.50 -3.81
C TYR A 63 -2.32 -2.37 -2.32
N LEU A 64 -1.28 -2.16 -1.52
CA LEU A 64 -1.36 -1.94 -0.08
C LEU A 64 -0.73 -0.61 0.29
N ARG A 65 -1.36 0.09 1.24
CA ARG A 65 -0.78 1.22 1.96
C ARG A 65 -0.73 0.89 3.44
N LEU A 66 0.47 0.90 4.00
CA LEU A 66 0.76 0.58 5.39
C LEU A 66 1.32 1.82 6.10
N ARG A 67 1.11 1.94 7.41
CA ARG A 67 1.87 2.89 8.24
C ARG A 67 3.30 2.38 8.44
N THR A 68 4.28 3.30 8.41
CA THR A 68 5.70 2.99 8.61
C THR A 68 6.00 2.55 10.05
N THR A 69 5.27 3.08 11.03
CA THR A 69 5.40 2.80 12.48
C THR A 69 4.05 2.58 13.12
#